data_AF-A0A8D5A297-F1
#
_entry.id   AF-A0A8D5A297-F1
#
_cell.length_a   1.000
_cell.length_b   1.000
_cell.length_c   1.000
_cell.angle_alpha   90.00
_cell.angle_beta   90.00
_cell.angle_gamma   90.00
#
_symmetry.space_group_name_H-M   'P 1'
#
loop_
_entity.id
_entity.type
_entity.pdbx_description
1 polymer ?
#
loop_
_entity_poly.entity_id
_entity_poly.type
_entity_poly.pdbx_seq_one_letter_code
_entity_poly.pdbx_strand_id
1 'polypeptide(L)' 'MRSEKLEMFPDDTDRLMDTEEVRLRLGVVDKGTVFALINSEELPSLRMGRRVLVRKVTFNKFLADHEGQDLRELAKQTGE' A
#
# COMPACT_ATOMS: atom_id res chain seq x y z
N MET A 1 4.55 37.50 23.53
CA MET A 1 4.13 36.13 23.15
C MET A 1 4.60 35.89 21.73
N ARG A 2 5.55 34.99 21.51
CA ARG A 2 5.97 34.60 20.15
C ARG A 2 4.94 33.59 19.66
N SER A 3 4.23 33.91 18.60
CA SER A 3 3.36 32.96 17.91
C SER A 3 4.23 31.85 17.34
N GLU A 4 4.15 30.66 17.90
CA GLU A 4 4.73 29.46 17.30
C GLU A 4 4.02 29.24 15.97
N LYS A 5 4.74 29.46 14.86
CA LYS A 5 4.33 28.95 13.56
C LYS A 5 4.32 27.43 13.71
N LEU A 6 3.13 26.84 13.77
CA LEU A 6 2.95 25.43 13.44
C LEU A 6 3.50 25.24 12.02
N GLU A 7 4.70 24.67 11.91
CA GLU A 7 5.16 24.09 10.65
C GLU A 7 4.22 22.94 10.34
N MET A 8 3.19 23.21 9.54
CA MET A 8 2.41 22.17 8.90
C MET A 8 3.34 21.47 7.92
N PHE A 9 3.92 20.35 8.35
CA PHE A 9 4.42 19.36 7.41
C PHE A 9 3.25 18.96 6.51
N PRO A 10 3.40 19.01 5.18
CA PRO A 10 2.36 18.50 4.30
C PRO A 10 2.17 17.04 4.65
N ASP A 11 1.05 16.74 5.29
CA ASP A 11 0.75 15.40 5.71
C ASP A 11 0.46 14.59 4.45
N ASP A 12 1.46 13.86 3.98
CA ASP A 12 1.42 13.02 2.77
C ASP A 12 0.51 11.78 2.98
N THR A 13 -0.43 11.89 3.93
CA THR A 13 -1.38 10.87 4.40
C THR A 13 -2.30 10.42 3.28
N ASP A 14 -2.64 11.30 2.35
CA ASP A 14 -3.48 10.97 1.20
C ASP A 14 -2.73 10.64 -0.10
N ARG A 15 -1.40 10.45 -0.04
CA ARG A 15 -0.62 10.11 -1.23
C ARG A 15 -1.10 8.80 -1.87
N LEU A 16 -1.18 8.82 -3.19
CA LEU A 16 -1.39 7.65 -4.03
C LEU A 16 -0.03 7.08 -4.45
N MET A 17 0.15 5.79 -4.21
CA MET A 17 1.34 5.01 -4.56
C MET A 17 0.98 4.11 -5.73
N ASP A 18 1.84 4.06 -6.75
CA ASP A 18 1.67 3.06 -7.80
C ASP A 18 2.19 1.68 -7.35
N THR A 19 1.95 0.66 -8.18
CA THR A 19 2.36 -0.71 -7.86
C THR A 19 3.87 -0.89 -7.76
N GLU A 20 4.68 0.01 -8.34
CA GLU A 20 6.12 -0.02 -8.17
C GLU A 20 6.54 0.51 -6.81
N GLU A 21 5.96 1.62 -6.36
CA GLU A 21 6.19 2.15 -5.02
C GLU A 21 5.72 1.16 -3.94
N VAL A 22 4.55 0.54 -4.11
CA VAL A 22 4.05 -0.50 -3.20
C VAL A 22 5.02 -1.69 -3.15
N ARG A 23 5.51 -2.16 -4.30
CA ARG A 23 6.50 -3.25 -4.40
C ARG A 23 7.77 -2.93 -3.61
N LEU A 24 8.32 -1.73 -3.81
CA LEU A 24 9.51 -1.27 -3.12
C LEU A 24 9.30 -1.19 -1.60
N ARG A 25 8.14 -0.69 -1.15
CA ARG A 25 7.80 -0.58 0.27
C ARG A 25 7.61 -1.93 0.95
N LEU A 26 7.02 -2.91 0.25
CA LEU A 26 6.91 -4.28 0.73
C LEU A 26 8.26 -5.03 0.71
N GLY A 27 9.28 -4.49 0.03
CA GLY A 27 10.57 -5.15 -0.12
C GLY A 27 10.50 -6.42 -0.97
N VAL A 28 9.50 -6.56 -1.84
CA VAL A 28 9.34 -7.74 -2.70
C VAL A 28 10.01 -7.54 -4.05
N VAL A 29 10.50 -8.63 -4.64
CA VAL A 29 11.30 -8.58 -5.87
C VAL A 29 10.44 -8.27 -7.10
N ASP A 30 9.27 -8.90 -7.19
CA ASP A 30 8.38 -8.81 -8.36
C ASP A 30 7.06 -8.07 -8.05
N LYS A 31 6.42 -7.53 -9.10
CA LYS A 31 5.08 -6.92 -9.01
C LYS A 31 3.96 -7.96 -8.89
N GLY A 32 4.22 -9.23 -9.20
CA GLY A 32 3.23 -10.30 -9.16
C GLY A 32 2.63 -10.46 -7.77
N THR A 33 3.48 -10.41 -6.73
CA THR A 33 3.03 -10.42 -5.33
C THR A 33 2.06 -9.27 -5.03
N VAL A 34 2.36 -8.05 -5.50
CA VAL A 34 1.48 -6.88 -5.30
C VAL A 34 0.14 -7.06 -6.02
N PHE A 35 0.17 -7.54 -7.26
CA PHE A 35 -1.07 -7.80 -8.02
C PHE A 35 -1.90 -8.94 -7.43
N ALA A 36 -1.26 -9.97 -6.89
CA ALA A 36 -1.94 -11.06 -6.22
C ALA A 36 -2.72 -10.55 -5.00
N LEU A 37 -2.07 -9.76 -4.12
CA LEU A 37 -2.73 -9.12 -2.97
C LEU A 37 -3.89 -8.18 -3.39
N ILE A 38 -3.75 -7.50 -4.52
CA ILE A 38 -4.80 -6.62 -5.04
C ILE A 38 -5.96 -7.42 -5.62
N ASN A 39 -5.68 -8.50 -6.33
CA ASN A 39 -6.69 -9.34 -6.98
C ASN A 39 -7.41 -10.26 -5.98
N SER A 40 -6.78 -10.56 -4.85
CA SER A 40 -7.40 -11.25 -3.70
C SER A 40 -8.21 -10.32 -2.80
N GLU A 41 -8.33 -9.04 -3.17
CA GLU A 41 -9.01 -7.99 -2.39
C GLU A 41 -8.39 -7.68 -1.01
N GLU A 42 -7.32 -8.37 -0.62
CA GLU A 42 -6.55 -8.14 0.62
C GLU A 42 -5.93 -6.73 0.67
N LEU A 43 -5.46 -6.24 -0.48
CA LEU A 43 -4.94 -4.88 -0.62
C LEU A 43 -5.86 -4.02 -1.49
N PRO A 44 -6.74 -3.19 -0.89
CA PRO A 44 -7.65 -2.34 -1.65
C PRO A 44 -6.89 -1.32 -2.51
N SER A 45 -7.37 -1.12 -3.74
CA SER A 45 -6.72 -0.24 -4.71
C SER A 45 -7.73 0.52 -5.59
N LEU A 46 -7.27 1.61 -6.19
CA LEU A 46 -7.97 2.39 -7.21
C LEU A 46 -7.45 2.00 -8.59
N ARG A 47 -8.36 1.82 -9.54
CA ARG A 47 -8.01 1.57 -10.95
C ARG A 47 -8.32 2.81 -11.80
N MET A 48 -7.33 3.27 -12.56
CA MET A 48 -7.46 4.36 -13.53
C MET A 48 -6.90 3.91 -14.89
N GLY A 49 -7.77 3.28 -15.68
CA GLY A 49 -7.36 2.59 -16.91
C GLY A 49 -6.37 1.47 -16.61
N ARG A 50 -5.15 1.57 -17.15
CA ARG A 50 -4.06 0.60 -16.90
C ARG A 50 -3.29 0.84 -15.61
N ARG A 51 -3.50 1.98 -14.94
CA ARG A 51 -2.80 2.32 -13.69
C ARG A 51 -3.57 1.79 -12.50
N VAL A 52 -2.86 1.20 -11.55
CA VAL A 52 -3.38 0.79 -10.25
C VAL A 52 -2.66 1.60 -9.19
N LEU A 53 -3.43 2.21 -8.28
CA LEU A 53 -2.94 3.12 -7.26
C LEU A 53 -3.46 2.66 -5.89
N VAL A 54 -2.60 2.71 -4.88
CA VAL A 54 -2.94 2.36 -3.50
C VAL A 54 -2.74 3.62 -2.64
N ARG A 55 -3.74 3.96 -1.83
CA ARG A 55 -3.60 5.06 -0.86
C ARG A 55 -2.60 4.66 0.23
N LYS A 56 -1.71 5.57 0.63
CA LYS A 56 -0.77 5.35 1.74
C LYS A 56 -1.47 4.89 3.02
N VAL A 57 -2.57 5.54 3.40
CA VAL A 57 -3.38 5.13 4.56
C VAL A 57 -3.90 3.70 4.46
N THR A 58 -4.38 3.30 3.28
CA THR A 58 -4.88 1.94 3.03
C THR A 58 -3.76 0.93 3.13
N PHE A 59 -2.60 1.21 2.53
CA PHE A 59 -1.42 0.36 2.62
C PHE A 59 -0.93 0.21 4.06
N ASN A 60 -0.85 1.31 4.82
CA ASN A 60 -0.44 1.28 6.22
C ASN A 60 -1.41 0.46 7.08
N LYS A 61 -2.73 0.61 6.84
CA LYS A 61 -3.73 -0.22 7.52
C LYS A 61 -3.56 -1.69 7.18
N PHE A 62 -3.39 -2.02 5.89
CA PHE A 62 -3.11 -3.39 5.46
C PHE A 62 -1.88 -3.98 6.18
N LEU A 63 -0.79 -3.22 6.31
CA LEU A 63 0.39 -3.67 7.04
C LEU A 63 0.08 -3.93 8.52
N ALA A 64 -0.66 -3.02 9.18
CA ALA A 64 -1.05 -3.18 10.58
C ALA A 64 -1.94 -4.41 10.81
N ASP A 65 -2.90 -4.64 9.91
CA ASP A 65 -3.85 -5.75 10.00
C ASP A 65 -3.16 -7.13 9.80
N HIS A 66 -1.98 -7.15 9.16
CA HIS A 66 -1.23 -8.36 8.84
C HIS A 66 0.15 -8.43 9.51
N GLU A 67 0.37 -7.66 10.59
CA GLU A 67 1.62 -7.76 11.36
C GLU A 67 1.84 -9.19 11.87
N GLY A 68 3.05 -9.70 11.67
CA GLY A 68 3.44 -11.05 12.08
C GLY A 68 3.00 -12.17 11.12
N GLN A 69 2.31 -11.86 10.02
CA GLN A 69 1.91 -12.82 8.99
C GLN A 69 2.89 -12.83 7.80
N ASP A 70 2.99 -13.96 7.07
CA ASP A 70 3.70 -13.99 5.78
C ASP A 70 2.78 -13.52 4.66
N LEU A 71 3.01 -12.30 4.18
CA LEU A 71 2.22 -11.71 3.09
C LEU A 71 2.32 -12.49 1.77
N ARG A 72 3.33 -13.34 1.59
CA ARG A 72 3.42 -14.23 0.41
C ARG A 72 2.44 -15.38 0.49
N GLU A 73 2.05 -15.82 1.68
CA GLU A 73 1.03 -16.85 1.84
C GLU A 73 -0.34 -16.29 1.48
N LEU A 74 -0.64 -15.06 1.92
CA LEU A 74 -1.85 -14.33 1.53
C LEU A 74 -1.94 -14.16 0.00
N ALA A 75 -0.82 -13.81 -0.64
CA ALA A 75 -0.76 -13.68 -2.09
C ALA A 75 -0.96 -15.00 -2.87
N LYS A 76 -0.71 -16.16 -2.26
CA LYS A 76 -0.82 -17.47 -2.94
C LYS A 76 -2.25 -18.03 -2.94
N GLN A 77 -3.11 -17.62 -2.01
CA GLN A 77 -4.44 -18.20 -1.81
C GLN A 77 -5.43 -17.98 -2.98
N THR A 78 -5.07 -17.13 -3.95
CA THR A 78 -5.87 -16.84 -5.16
C THR A 78 -5.38 -17.50 -6.45
N GLY A 79 -4.42 -18.43 -6.34
CA GLY A 79 -3.87 -19.17 -7.49
C GLY A 79 -4.47 -20.56 -7.74
N GLU A 80 -5.49 -20.96 -6.98
CA GLU A 80 -6.22 -22.24 -7.14
C GLU A 80 -7.61 -22.06 -7.76
#